data_AF-A0A497F8V6-F1
#
_entry.id   AF-A0A497F8V6-F1
#
_cell.length_a   1.000
_cell.length_b   1.000
_cell.length_c   1.000
_cell.angle_alpha   90.00
_cell.angle_beta   90.00
_cell.angle_gamma   90.00
#
_symmetry.space_group_name_H-M   'P 1'
#
loop_
_entity.id
_entity.type
_entity.pdbx_description
1 polymer ?
#
loop_
_entity_poly.entity_id
_entity_poly.type
_entity_poly.pdbx_seq_one_letter_code
_entity_poly.pdbx_strand_id
1 'polypeptide(L)'
;MYSEELKQLIEKLRSTPRQDRAIREFIKELGKIVQDKFRCKAISIDLGEKQPLMLYLETKERSTYNNVSNFINDILSKVSSEIGLSVSRKDMREDTHFFIQNHWICVKLVE
;
A
#
# COMPACT_ATOMS: atom_id res chain seq x y z
N MET A 1 7.61 -17.75 1.15
CA MET A 1 6.39 -17.78 0.32
C MET A 1 5.45 -16.68 0.83
N TYR A 2 4.83 -15.90 -0.06
CA TYR A 2 3.84 -14.89 0.34
C TYR A 2 2.62 -15.56 0.98
N SER A 3 1.92 -14.87 1.90
CA SER A 3 0.65 -15.37 2.43
C SER A 3 -0.36 -15.51 1.29
N GLU A 4 -1.27 -16.50 1.39
CA GLU A 4 -2.34 -16.71 0.41
C GLU A 4 -3.20 -15.45 0.21
N GLU A 5 -3.34 -14.64 1.25
CA GLU A 5 -4.01 -13.33 1.21
C GLU A 5 -3.42 -12.39 0.16
N LEU A 6 -2.09 -12.33 0.02
CA LEU A 6 -1.44 -11.46 -0.96
C LEU A 6 -1.68 -11.94 -2.39
N LYS A 7 -1.71 -13.26 -2.61
CA LYS A 7 -1.97 -13.82 -3.94
C LYS A 7 -3.38 -13.49 -4.40
N GLN A 8 -4.36 -13.67 -3.52
CA GLN A 8 -5.76 -13.33 -3.80
C GLN A 8 -5.93 -11.84 -4.12
N LEU A 9 -5.20 -10.99 -3.41
CA LEU A 9 -5.22 -9.53 -3.57
C LEU A 9 -4.66 -9.09 -4.94
N ILE A 10 -3.57 -9.72 -5.41
CA ILE A 10 -3.01 -9.52 -6.76
C ILE A 10 -3.96 -10.09 -7.85
N GLU A 11 -4.58 -11.24 -7.60
CA GLU A 11 -5.51 -11.86 -8.55
C GLU A 11 -6.79 -11.04 -8.76
N LYS A 12 -7.34 -10.46 -7.69
CA LYS A 12 -8.46 -9.50 -7.77
C LYS A 12 -8.10 -8.26 -8.59
N LEU A 13 -6.90 -7.71 -8.39
CA LEU A 13 -6.40 -6.59 -9.20
C LEU A 13 -6.33 -6.96 -10.69
N ARG A 14 -5.85 -8.17 -11.01
CA ARG A 14 -5.70 -8.63 -12.40
C ARG A 14 -7.04 -8.86 -13.10
N SER A 15 -8.04 -9.38 -12.39
CA SER A 15 -9.33 -9.80 -12.97
C SER A 15 -10.35 -8.67 -13.14
N THR A 16 -10.10 -7.49 -12.58
CA THR A 16 -11.10 -6.40 -12.56
C THR A 16 -10.97 -5.48 -13.78
N PRO A 17 -12.03 -5.31 -14.61
CA PRO A 17 -11.99 -4.43 -15.78
C PRO A 17 -11.81 -2.94 -15.44
N ARG A 18 -12.28 -2.52 -14.26
CA ARG A 18 -12.13 -1.15 -13.74
C ARG A 18 -10.90 -1.07 -12.84
N GLN A 19 -9.75 -0.77 -13.42
CA GLN A 19 -8.47 -0.74 -12.71
C GLN A 19 -8.46 0.21 -11.49
N ASP A 20 -9.00 1.42 -11.58
CA ASP A 20 -9.00 2.39 -10.46
C ASP A 20 -9.73 1.84 -9.22
N ARG A 21 -10.95 1.31 -9.41
CA ARG A 21 -11.71 0.72 -8.31
C ARG A 21 -10.97 -0.46 -7.67
N ALA A 22 -10.37 -1.31 -8.49
CA ALA A 22 -9.60 -2.46 -8.02
C ALA A 22 -8.38 -2.00 -7.21
N ILE A 23 -7.69 -0.94 -7.64
CA ILE A 23 -6.53 -0.37 -6.95
C ILE A 23 -6.94 0.24 -5.61
N ARG A 24 -8.08 0.94 -5.54
CA ARG A 24 -8.62 1.44 -4.27
C ARG A 24 -8.92 0.32 -3.29
N GLU A 25 -9.59 -0.74 -3.75
CA GLU A 25 -9.90 -1.91 -2.93
C GLU A 25 -8.62 -2.61 -2.46
N PHE A 26 -7.64 -2.79 -3.36
CA PHE A 26 -6.31 -3.30 -3.05
C PHE A 26 -5.60 -2.49 -1.97
N ILE A 27 -5.57 -1.15 -2.07
CA ILE A 27 -4.90 -0.28 -1.09
C ILE A 27 -5.58 -0.41 0.29
N LYS A 28 -6.92 -0.47 0.32
CA LYS A 28 -7.67 -0.64 1.57
C LYS A 28 -7.41 -2.01 2.22
N GLU A 29 -7.41 -3.09 1.42
CA GLU A 29 -7.09 -4.43 1.91
C GLU A 29 -5.62 -4.52 2.38
N LEU A 30 -4.69 -3.92 1.62
CA LEU A 30 -3.28 -3.83 1.99
C LEU A 30 -3.10 -3.10 3.33
N GLY A 31 -3.79 -1.98 3.53
CA GLY A 31 -3.76 -1.24 4.80
C GLY A 31 -4.16 -2.10 6.00
N LYS A 32 -5.21 -2.93 5.86
CA LYS A 32 -5.64 -3.87 6.92
C LYS A 32 -4.58 -4.94 7.20
N ILE A 33 -4.05 -5.58 6.16
CA ILE A 33 -2.99 -6.60 6.31
C ILE A 33 -1.78 -6.03 7.05
N VAL A 34 -1.37 -4.81 6.69
CA VAL A 34 -0.20 -4.16 7.29
C VAL A 34 -0.47 -3.79 8.75
N GLN A 35 -1.64 -3.22 9.04
CA GLN A 35 -2.07 -2.92 10.40
C GLN A 35 -2.06 -4.16 11.29
N ASP A 36 -2.65 -5.26 10.83
CA ASP A 36 -2.73 -6.50 11.61
C ASP A 36 -1.35 -7.16 11.79
N LYS A 37 -0.53 -7.17 10.74
CA LYS A 37 0.78 -7.81 10.74
C LYS A 37 1.83 -7.06 11.56
N PHE A 38 1.84 -5.73 11.49
CA PHE A 38 2.89 -4.90 12.09
C PHE A 38 2.41 -4.09 13.30
N ARG A 39 1.15 -4.24 13.71
CA ARG A 39 0.54 -3.49 14.83
C ARG A 39 0.71 -1.97 14.69
N CYS A 40 0.64 -1.46 13.46
CA CYS A 40 0.70 -0.04 13.17
C CYS A 40 -0.71 0.53 12.91
N LYS A 41 -0.85 1.85 12.94
CA LYS A 41 -2.14 2.50 12.66
C LYS A 41 -2.28 2.73 11.16
N ALA A 42 -3.33 2.19 10.54
CA ALA A 42 -3.67 2.44 9.15
C ALA A 42 -4.86 3.41 9.03
N ILE A 43 -4.73 4.44 8.21
CA ILE A 43 -5.77 5.45 7.97
C ILE A 43 -5.94 5.61 6.46
N SER A 44 -7.11 5.26 5.94
CA SER A 44 -7.46 5.48 4.54
C SER A 44 -8.35 6.71 4.37
N ILE A 45 -7.93 7.67 3.56
CA ILE A 45 -8.71 8.86 3.18
C ILE A 45 -9.18 8.68 1.74
N ASP A 46 -10.47 8.43 1.56
CA ASP A 46 -11.12 8.24 0.26
C ASP A 46 -12.10 9.39 0.00
N LEU A 47 -11.71 10.32 -0.87
CA LEU A 47 -12.53 11.49 -1.24
C LEU A 47 -13.43 11.23 -2.46
N GLY A 48 -13.59 9.97 -2.88
CA GLY A 48 -14.43 9.55 -4.00
C GLY A 48 -13.67 9.27 -5.29
N GLU A 49 -14.39 8.76 -6.30
CA GLU A 49 -13.83 8.14 -7.52
C GLU A 49 -12.92 9.05 -8.37
N LYS A 50 -13.08 10.39 -8.27
CA LYS A 50 -12.27 11.36 -9.02
C LYS A 50 -11.02 11.83 -8.28
N GLN A 51 -10.86 11.46 -7.01
CA GLN A 51 -9.77 11.91 -6.15
C GLN A 51 -8.84 10.76 -5.79
N PRO A 52 -7.53 11.00 -5.64
CA PRO A 52 -6.61 9.95 -5.23
C PRO A 52 -6.96 9.43 -3.84
N LEU A 53 -7.07 8.11 -3.70
CA LEU A 53 -7.05 7.46 -2.39
C LEU A 53 -5.69 7.66 -1.73
N MET A 54 -5.67 8.04 -0.45
CA MET A 54 -4.46 8.14 0.36
C MET A 54 -4.53 7.15 1.52
N LEU A 55 -3.50 6.33 1.70
CA LEU A 55 -3.32 5.45 2.85
C LEU A 55 -2.15 5.93 3.69
N TYR A 56 -2.37 6.20 4.97
CA TYR A 56 -1.32 6.50 5.94
C TYR A 56 -1.11 5.32 6.87
N LEU A 57 0.15 4.97 7.10
CA LEU A 57 0.62 3.90 7.96
C LEU A 57 1.54 4.52 9.01
N GLU A 58 1.01 4.78 10.20
CA GLU A 58 1.71 5.46 11.28
C GLU A 58 2.25 4.45 12.30
N THR A 59 3.50 4.63 12.70
CA THR A 59 4.14 3.85 13.76
C THR A 59 5.11 4.70 14.57
N LYS A 60 5.28 4.37 15.85
CA LYS A 60 6.24 5.04 16.76
C LYS A 60 7.63 4.39 16.76
N GLU A 61 7.73 3.18 16.24
CA GLU A 61 8.96 2.39 16.30
C GLU A 61 9.70 2.41 14.96
N ARG A 62 10.99 2.78 14.97
CA ARG A 62 11.82 2.82 13.77
C ARG A 62 11.97 1.45 13.09
N SER A 63 12.04 0.37 13.88
CA SER A 63 12.07 -1.01 13.39
C SER A 63 10.79 -1.34 12.61
N THR A 64 9.63 -1.04 13.19
CA THR A 64 8.32 -1.24 12.57
C THR A 64 8.17 -0.40 11.31
N TYR A 65 8.61 0.87 11.33
CA TYR A 65 8.64 1.73 10.14
C TYR A 65 9.42 1.12 8.98
N ASN A 66 10.64 0.62 9.25
CA ASN A 66 11.48 -0.01 8.23
C ASN A 66 10.83 -1.29 7.70
N ASN A 67 10.28 -2.11 8.58
CA ASN A 67 9.61 -3.37 8.22
C ASN A 67 8.38 -3.13 7.35
N VAL A 68 7.54 -2.14 7.71
CA VAL A 68 6.37 -1.75 6.93
C VAL A 68 6.80 -1.22 5.56
N SER A 69 7.78 -0.30 5.51
CA SER A 69 8.25 0.29 4.26
C SER A 69 8.80 -0.76 3.30
N ASN A 70 9.61 -1.70 3.79
CA ASN A 70 10.13 -2.80 2.97
C ASN A 70 9.00 -3.73 2.50
N PHE A 71 8.05 -4.05 3.37
CA PHE A 71 6.92 -4.91 3.02
C PHE A 71 6.03 -4.29 1.93
N ILE A 72 5.71 -2.99 2.03
CA ILE A 72 4.96 -2.27 1.00
C ILE A 72 5.75 -2.25 -0.31
N ASN A 73 7.05 -1.96 -0.26
CA ASN A 73 7.93 -1.94 -1.44
C ASN A 73 7.92 -3.29 -2.18
N ASP A 74 8.02 -4.41 -1.45
CA ASP A 74 8.03 -5.75 -2.04
C ASP A 74 6.70 -6.07 -2.73
N ILE A 75 5.59 -5.71 -2.09
CA ILE A 75 4.25 -5.92 -2.65
C ILE A 75 4.04 -5.11 -3.92
N LEU A 76 4.36 -3.81 -3.87
CA LEU A 76 4.17 -2.92 -5.02
C LEU A 76 5.10 -3.27 -6.18
N SER A 77 6.34 -3.68 -5.90
CA SER A 77 7.27 -4.16 -6.92
C SER A 77 6.71 -5.39 -7.64
N LYS A 78 6.09 -6.31 -6.89
CA LYS A 78 5.46 -7.50 -7.45
C LYS A 78 4.19 -7.18 -8.24
N VAL A 79 3.34 -6.30 -7.73
CA VAL A 79 2.16 -5.83 -8.45
C VAL A 79 2.57 -5.15 -9.76
N SER A 80 3.62 -4.33 -9.73
CA SER A 80 4.16 -3.68 -10.93
C SER A 80 4.66 -4.69 -11.96
N SER A 81 5.42 -5.71 -11.55
CA SER A 81 5.93 -6.73 -12.46
C SER A 81 4.86 -7.66 -13.03
N GLU A 82 3.82 -7.98 -12.24
CA GLU A 82 2.79 -8.94 -12.63
C GLU A 82 1.59 -8.35 -13.37
N ILE A 83 1.28 -7.07 -13.14
CA ILE A 83 0.08 -6.41 -13.66
C ILE A 83 0.45 -5.19 -14.52
N GLY A 84 1.71 -4.76 -14.52
CA GLY A 84 2.16 -3.60 -15.28
C GLY A 84 1.71 -2.27 -14.68
N LEU A 85 1.42 -2.22 -13.38
CA LEU A 85 1.05 -0.96 -12.73
C LEU A 85 2.29 -0.08 -12.54
N SER A 86 2.15 1.21 -12.87
CA SER A 86 3.18 2.21 -12.58
C SER A 86 3.26 2.42 -11.07
N VAL A 87 4.43 2.12 -10.51
CA VAL A 87 4.75 2.34 -9.09
C VAL A 87 6.01 3.18 -8.97
N SER A 88 6.03 4.08 -7.98
CA SER A 88 7.24 4.82 -7.62
C SER A 88 7.37 4.96 -6.11
N ARG A 89 8.60 5.15 -5.65
CA ARG A 89 8.96 5.29 -4.24
C ARG A 89 9.78 6.57 -4.04
N LYS A 90 9.51 7.27 -2.95
CA LYS A 90 10.28 8.42 -2.48
C LYS A 90 10.48 8.34 -0.97
N ASP A 91 11.71 8.13 -0.55
CA ASP A 91 12.10 8.17 0.85
C ASP A 91 12.36 9.62 1.30
N MET A 92 11.85 9.97 2.48
CA MET A 92 12.11 11.20 3.21
C MET A 92 12.61 10.84 4.62
N ARG A 93 12.98 11.84 5.44
CA ARG A 93 13.63 11.58 6.74
C ARG A 93 12.78 10.72 7.68
N GLU A 94 11.49 11.02 7.75
CA GLU A 94 10.50 10.40 8.65
C GLU A 94 9.32 9.77 7.91
N ASP A 95 9.29 9.90 6.59
CA ASP A 95 8.21 9.41 5.74
C ASP A 95 8.77 8.60 4.56
N THR A 96 8.09 7.53 4.18
CA THR A 96 8.28 6.86 2.89
C THR A 96 6.98 6.93 2.10
N HIS A 97 7.07 7.50 0.90
CA HIS A 97 5.92 7.66 0.01
C HIS A 97 6.00 6.65 -1.13
N PHE A 98 4.91 5.92 -1.33
CA PHE A 98 4.69 5.08 -2.50
C PHE A 98 3.55 5.65 -3.32
N PHE A 99 3.74 5.68 -4.62
CA PHE A 99 2.73 6.09 -5.58
C PHE A 99 2.39 4.91 -6.48
N ILE A 100 1.10 4.62 -6.63
CA ILE A 100 0.59 3.55 -7.50
C ILE A 100 -0.58 4.07 -8.31
N GLN A 101 -0.42 4.21 -9.63
CA GLN A 101 -1.51 4.57 -10.57
C GLN A 101 -2.43 5.70 -10.05
N ASN A 102 -1.84 6.84 -9.64
CA ASN A 102 -2.55 8.00 -9.07
C ASN A 102 -3.00 7.89 -7.61
N HIS A 103 -2.63 6.84 -6.87
CA HIS A 103 -2.92 6.71 -5.44
C HIS A 103 -1.64 6.78 -4.59
N TRP A 104 -1.82 7.15 -3.33
CA TRP A 104 -0.71 7.34 -2.39
C TRP A 104 -0.78 6.35 -1.23
N ILE A 105 0.38 5.81 -0.86
CA ILE A 105 0.60 5.12 0.40
C ILE A 105 1.77 5.81 1.10
N CYS A 106 1.56 6.31 2.30
CA CYS A 106 2.56 6.98 3.12
C CYS A 106 2.83 6.14 4.38
N VAL A 107 4.08 5.77 4.60
CA VAL A 107 4.54 5.18 5.85
C VAL A 107 5.23 6.27 6.65
N LYS A 108 4.79 6.54 7.86
CA LYS A 108 5.26 7.66 8.68
C LYS A 108 5.71 7.19 10.05
N LEU A 109 6.91 7.62 10.45
CA LEU A 109 7.36 7.52 11.83
C LEU A 109 6.79 8.71 12.61
N VAL A 110 5.95 8.45 13.61
CA VAL A 110 5.35 9.47 14.47
C VAL A 110 6.02 9.46 15.84
N GLU A 111 6.16 10.62 16.46
CA GLU A 111 6.69 10.78 17.83
C GLU A 111 5.67 10.31 18.89
#